data_AF-A0A933F896-F1
#
_entry.id   AF-A0A933F896-F1
#
_cell.length_a   1.000
_cell.length_b   1.000
_cell.length_c   1.000
_cell.angle_alpha   90.00
_cell.angle_beta   90.00
_cell.angle_gamma   90.00
#
_symmetry.space_group_name_H-M   'P 1'
#
loop_
_entity.id
_entity.type
_entity.pdbx_description
1 polymer ?
#
loop_
_entity_poly.entity_id
_entity_poly.type
_entity_poly.pdbx_seq_one_letter_code
_entity_poly.pdbx_strand_id
1 'polypeptide(L)'
;MRTQFVALAAFVVILAGSAADSSAAALLADIENAIMCECDDKCGKVLINCNCSTSDKHRSTIKKQIESGLTKEQIIQAYVDKYGEKALSAPTKQGFNLAAWVMPFVALIAGGFGIRIAVQAWIRKNSAASGDFPARDEPALESHLGRYSKQLQSELDKLES
;
A
#
# COMPACT_ATOMS: atom_id res chain seq x y z
N MET A 1 61.50 5.39 9.85
CA MET A 1 60.51 4.62 9.05
C MET A 1 59.72 3.59 9.85
N ARG A 2 60.33 2.63 10.57
CA ARG A 2 59.57 1.63 11.37
C ARG A 2 58.59 2.21 12.40
N THR A 3 58.98 3.27 13.11
CA THR A 3 58.14 3.96 14.09
C THR A 3 56.96 4.72 13.48
N GLN A 4 57.10 5.18 12.23
CA GLN A 4 56.01 5.87 11.51
C GLN A 4 54.93 4.88 11.03
N PHE A 5 55.32 3.68 10.59
CA PHE A 5 54.36 2.62 10.24
C PHE A 5 53.58 2.12 11.46
N VAL A 6 54.23 2.01 12.62
CA VAL A 6 53.55 1.65 13.88
C VAL A 6 52.58 2.75 14.33
N ALA A 7 52.97 4.03 14.20
CA ALA A 7 52.09 5.16 14.53
C ALA A 7 50.87 5.26 13.59
N LEU A 8 51.05 5.04 12.29
CA LEU A 8 49.96 5.01 11.31
C LEU A 8 49.02 3.82 11.53
N ALA A 9 49.56 2.63 11.80
CA ALA A 9 48.75 1.45 12.11
C ALA A 9 47.94 1.64 13.41
N ALA A 10 48.55 2.22 14.45
CA ALA A 10 47.87 2.54 15.70
C ALA A 10 46.76 3.59 15.50
N PHE A 11 47.00 4.61 14.67
CA PHE A 11 46.00 5.64 14.36
C PHE A 11 44.80 5.10 13.57
N VAL A 12 45.03 4.17 12.63
CA VAL A 12 43.96 3.49 11.87
C VAL A 12 43.10 2.59 12.78
N VAL A 13 43.71 1.89 13.73
CA VAL A 13 42.97 1.05 14.71
C VAL A 13 42.10 1.90 15.65
N ILE A 14 42.59 3.08 16.08
CA ILE A 14 41.84 4.00 16.94
C ILE A 14 40.63 4.60 16.20
N LEU A 15 40.74 4.88 14.90
CA LEU A 15 39.63 5.39 14.09
C LEU A 15 38.54 4.35 13.81
N ALA A 16 38.89 3.07 13.73
CA ALA A 16 37.92 1.99 13.47
C ALA A 16 37.04 1.66 14.69
N GLY A 17 37.54 1.88 15.92
CA GLY A 17 36.79 1.62 17.14
C GLY A 17 35.52 2.46 17.28
N SER A 18 35.56 3.73 16.87
CA SER A 18 34.45 4.69 17.06
C SER A 18 33.20 4.41 16.21
N ALA A 19 33.32 3.61 15.15
CA ALA A 19 32.20 3.29 14.25
C ALA A 19 31.29 2.18 14.80
N ALA A 20 31.83 1.29 15.63
CA ALA A 20 31.09 0.14 16.15
C ALA A 20 30.00 0.55 17.15
N ASP A 21 30.33 1.46 18.08
CA ASP A 21 29.38 1.93 19.11
C ASP A 21 28.18 2.68 18.53
N SER A 22 28.41 3.48 17.49
CA SER A 22 27.34 4.20 16.80
C SER A 22 26.35 3.25 16.13
N SER A 23 26.85 2.14 15.57
CA SER A 23 26.00 1.12 14.94
C SER A 23 25.19 0.31 15.95
N ALA A 24 25.76 0.00 17.11
CA ALA A 24 25.09 -0.74 18.18
C ALA A 24 23.96 0.10 18.83
N ALA A 25 24.19 1.39 19.03
CA ALA A 25 23.16 2.30 19.54
C ALA A 25 22.00 2.47 18.55
N ALA A 26 22.30 2.60 17.25
CA ALA A 26 21.29 2.65 16.20
C ALA A 26 20.48 1.34 16.12
N LEU A 27 21.16 0.19 16.18
CA LEU A 27 20.54 -1.13 16.18
C LEU A 27 19.60 -1.31 17.39
N LEU A 28 20.02 -0.88 18.57
CA LEU A 28 19.18 -0.91 19.77
C LEU A 28 17.92 -0.05 19.58
N ALA A 29 18.06 1.19 19.11
CA ALA A 29 16.93 2.07 18.85
C ALA A 29 15.94 1.49 17.82
N ASP A 30 16.47 0.80 16.81
CA ASP A 30 15.70 0.09 15.79
C ASP A 30 14.88 -1.07 16.36
N ILE A 31 15.46 -1.83 17.30
CA ILE A 31 14.77 -2.92 18.00
C ILE A 31 13.75 -2.36 18.99
N GLU A 32 14.09 -1.30 19.71
CA GLU A 32 13.16 -0.63 20.64
C GLU A 32 11.94 -0.04 19.92
N ASN A 33 12.06 0.37 18.65
CA ASN A 33 10.93 0.79 17.83
C ASN A 33 10.06 -0.38 17.35
N ALA A 34 10.62 -1.59 17.27
CA ALA A 34 9.93 -2.77 16.75
C ALA A 34 9.13 -3.53 17.81
N ILE A 35 9.35 -3.26 19.10
CA ILE A 35 8.80 -4.05 20.22
C ILE A 35 7.98 -3.15 21.15
N MET A 36 6.86 -3.67 21.65
CA MET A 36 6.00 -3.05 22.65
C MET A 36 6.50 -3.36 24.07
N CYS A 37 6.37 -2.41 24.99
CA CYS A 37 6.71 -2.65 26.39
C CYS A 37 5.57 -3.39 27.11
N GLU A 38 5.87 -4.56 27.66
CA GLU A 38 4.94 -5.39 28.45
C GLU A 38 5.04 -5.12 29.95
N CYS A 39 4.87 -3.85 30.35
CA CYS A 39 4.84 -3.52 31.76
C CYS A 39 3.46 -3.77 32.39
N ASP A 40 3.45 -4.16 33.67
CA ASP A 40 2.24 -4.45 34.44
C ASP A 40 1.27 -3.25 34.51
N ASP A 41 1.82 -2.03 34.37
CA ASP A 41 1.07 -0.77 34.39
C ASP A 41 0.27 -0.49 33.09
N LYS A 42 0.19 -1.44 32.15
CA LYS A 42 -0.55 -1.32 30.87
C LYS A 42 -0.23 -0.05 30.08
N CYS A 43 1.04 0.36 30.01
CA CYS A 43 1.36 1.63 29.34
C CYS A 43 1.05 1.60 27.83
N GLY A 44 1.06 0.43 27.19
CA GLY A 44 0.72 0.26 25.77
C GLY A 44 1.64 1.02 24.81
N LYS A 45 2.85 1.40 25.25
CA LYS A 45 3.83 2.15 24.45
C LYS A 45 4.85 1.20 23.83
N VAL A 46 5.35 1.62 22.67
CA VAL A 46 6.55 1.07 22.05
C VAL A 46 7.74 1.24 23.02
N LEU A 47 8.63 0.26 23.08
CA LEU A 47 9.71 0.17 24.07
C LEU A 47 10.54 1.45 24.12
N ILE A 48 10.87 2.04 22.97
CA ILE A 48 11.63 3.30 22.88
C ILE A 48 10.97 4.48 23.62
N ASN A 49 9.65 4.50 23.74
CA ASN A 49 8.87 5.56 24.38
C ASN A 49 8.46 5.22 25.83
N CYS A 50 8.95 4.10 26.37
CA CYS A 50 8.63 3.63 27.71
C CYS A 50 9.84 3.72 28.65
N ASN A 51 9.61 4.23 29.86
CA ASN A 51 10.65 4.49 30.86
C ASN A 51 10.39 3.81 32.22
N CYS A 52 9.77 2.62 32.20
CA CYS A 52 9.53 1.81 33.39
C CYS A 52 10.66 0.80 33.65
N SER A 53 10.68 0.21 34.84
CA SER A 53 11.71 -0.78 35.23
C SER A 53 11.74 -2.02 34.33
N THR A 54 10.59 -2.44 33.79
CA THR A 54 10.50 -3.54 32.81
C THR A 54 11.18 -3.14 31.49
N SER A 55 10.95 -1.91 31.02
CA SER A 55 11.59 -1.39 29.81
C SER A 55 13.12 -1.43 29.91
N ASP A 56 13.67 -1.03 31.06
CA ASP A 56 15.12 -1.04 31.30
C ASP A 56 15.70 -2.46 31.31
N LYS A 57 14.96 -3.45 31.84
CA LYS A 57 15.35 -4.87 31.77
C LYS A 57 15.37 -5.38 30.32
N HIS A 58 14.38 -5.01 29.50
CA HIS A 58 14.35 -5.36 28.08
C HIS A 58 15.54 -4.75 27.34
N ARG A 59 15.81 -3.45 27.53
CA ARG A 59 16.96 -2.77 26.94
C ARG A 59 18.29 -3.41 27.33
N SER A 60 18.47 -3.74 28.62
CA SER A 60 19.67 -4.43 29.08
C SER A 60 19.84 -5.80 28.42
N THR A 61 18.74 -6.54 28.24
CA THR A 61 18.76 -7.84 27.56
C THR A 61 19.10 -7.70 26.07
N ILE A 62 18.48 -6.73 25.38
CA ILE A 62 18.74 -6.47 23.95
C ILE A 62 20.20 -6.03 23.75
N LYS A 63 20.74 -5.15 24.61
CA LYS A 63 22.16 -4.77 24.56
C LYS A 63 23.09 -5.97 24.63
N LYS A 64 22.85 -6.90 25.56
CA LYS A 64 23.64 -8.15 25.65
C LYS A 64 23.53 -9.03 24.41
N GLN A 65 22.36 -9.06 23.77
CA GLN A 65 22.16 -9.80 22.51
C GLN A 65 22.89 -9.15 21.35
N ILE A 66 22.89 -7.81 21.27
CA ILE A 66 23.69 -7.07 20.28
C ILE A 66 25.19 -7.30 20.50
N GLU A 67 25.66 -7.23 21.75
CA GLU A 67 27.05 -7.48 22.12
C GLU A 67 27.52 -8.91 21.82
N SER A 68 26.60 -9.88 21.82
CA SER A 68 26.87 -11.27 21.41
C SER A 68 26.80 -11.48 19.89
N GLY A 69 26.58 -10.42 19.11
CA GLY A 69 26.60 -10.43 17.66
C GLY A 69 25.29 -10.88 17.01
N LEU A 70 24.18 -10.89 17.74
CA LEU A 70 22.87 -11.19 17.15
C LEU A 70 22.40 -10.02 16.27
N THR A 71 21.75 -10.37 15.16
CA THR A 71 21.10 -9.42 14.24
C THR A 71 19.74 -8.96 14.78
N LYS A 72 19.25 -7.84 14.23
CA LYS A 72 17.92 -7.28 14.55
C LYS A 72 16.82 -8.33 14.43
N GLU A 73 16.81 -9.06 13.32
CA GLU A 73 15.77 -10.03 12.97
C GLU A 73 15.79 -11.21 13.94
N GLN A 74 16.98 -11.69 14.33
CA GLN A 74 17.13 -12.76 15.32
C GLN A 74 16.64 -12.34 16.71
N ILE A 75 16.94 -11.11 17.13
CA ILE A 75 16.49 -10.57 18.42
C ILE A 75 14.97 -10.42 18.42
N ILE A 76 14.40 -9.83 17.36
CA ILE A 76 12.95 -9.67 17.22
C ILE A 76 12.26 -11.04 17.20
N GLN A 77 12.79 -12.01 16.45
CA GLN A 77 12.22 -13.35 16.39
C GLN A 77 12.24 -14.02 17.77
N ALA A 78 13.35 -13.93 18.51
CA ALA A 78 13.43 -14.46 19.87
C ALA A 78 12.42 -13.81 20.82
N TYR A 79 12.11 -12.53 20.62
CA TYR A 79 11.05 -11.82 21.35
C TYR A 79 9.66 -12.32 20.95
N VAL A 80 9.39 -12.49 19.65
CA VAL A 80 8.11 -13.03 19.15
C VAL A 80 7.88 -14.46 19.64
N ASP A 81 8.93 -15.30 19.65
CA ASP A 81 8.82 -16.68 20.13
C ASP A 81 8.49 -16.75 21.63
N LYS A 82 8.92 -15.75 22.40
CA LYS A 82 8.71 -15.69 23.86
C LYS A 82 7.41 -15.00 24.28
N TYR A 83 7.04 -13.91 23.60
CA TYR A 83 5.95 -13.01 23.98
C TYR A 83 4.77 -13.02 22.97
N GLY A 84 4.95 -13.66 21.82
CA GLY A 84 3.98 -13.73 20.73
C GLY A 84 3.98 -12.50 19.82
N GLU A 85 3.15 -12.53 18.77
CA GLU A 85 3.08 -11.44 17.77
C GLU A 85 2.58 -10.10 18.34
N LYS A 86 1.90 -10.11 19.50
CA LYS A 86 1.41 -8.89 20.17
C LYS A 86 2.54 -8.04 20.75
N ALA A 87 3.72 -8.62 20.94
CA ALA A 87 4.89 -7.90 21.40
C ALA A 87 5.51 -7.02 20.32
N LEU A 88 5.11 -7.17 19.05
CA LEU A 88 5.59 -6.31 17.97
C LEU A 88 4.79 -5.01 17.89
N SER A 89 5.49 -3.91 17.62
CA SER A 89 4.84 -2.61 17.38
C SER A 89 4.08 -2.56 16.05
N ALA A 90 4.49 -3.40 15.09
CA ALA A 90 3.81 -3.60 13.83
C ALA A 90 3.59 -5.10 13.58
N PRO A 91 2.42 -5.50 13.03
CA PRO A 91 2.17 -6.89 12.70
C PRO A 91 3.24 -7.44 11.75
N THR A 92 3.58 -8.73 11.91
CA THR A 92 4.49 -9.45 11.02
C THR A 92 3.99 -9.34 9.58
N LYS A 93 4.86 -9.05 8.61
CA LYS A 93 4.48 -8.98 7.17
C LYS A 93 4.28 -10.37 6.54
N GLN A 94 3.80 -11.35 7.30
CA GLN A 94 3.71 -12.74 6.87
C GLN A 94 2.31 -13.29 7.12
N GLY A 95 1.89 -14.25 6.29
CA GLY A 95 0.60 -14.93 6.43
C GLY A 95 -0.63 -14.02 6.24
N PHE A 96 -1.56 -14.06 7.21
CA PHE A 96 -2.84 -13.36 7.15
C PHE A 96 -2.71 -11.83 7.11
N ASN A 97 -1.65 -11.27 7.71
CA ASN A 97 -1.38 -9.83 7.66
C ASN A 97 -1.07 -9.32 6.25
N LEU A 98 -0.46 -10.16 5.40
CA LEU A 98 -0.19 -9.79 4.01
C LEU A 98 -1.49 -9.74 3.19
N ALA A 99 -2.42 -10.65 3.45
CA ALA A 99 -3.73 -10.64 2.81
C ALA A 99 -4.49 -9.34 3.14
N ALA A 100 -4.46 -8.87 4.39
CA ALA A 100 -5.09 -7.60 4.76
C ALA A 100 -4.54 -6.40 3.96
N TRP A 101 -3.27 -6.44 3.56
CA TRP A 101 -2.62 -5.40 2.76
C TRP A 101 -2.86 -5.52 1.26
N VAL A 102 -2.97 -6.74 0.73
CA VAL A 102 -3.16 -7.02 -0.71
C VAL A 102 -4.64 -7.00 -1.12
N MET A 103 -5.54 -7.39 -0.20
CA MET A 103 -6.98 -7.48 -0.43
C MET A 103 -7.62 -6.21 -1.00
N PRO A 104 -7.29 -4.97 -0.57
CA PRO A 104 -7.86 -3.76 -1.14
C PRO A 104 -7.60 -3.64 -2.66
N PHE A 105 -6.39 -3.97 -3.10
CA PHE A 105 -6.03 -3.92 -4.51
C PHE A 105 -6.73 -5.02 -5.31
N VAL A 106 -6.81 -6.23 -4.76
CA VAL A 106 -7.53 -7.35 -5.38
C VAL A 106 -9.02 -7.03 -5.53
N ALA A 107 -9.65 -6.46 -4.50
CA ALA A 107 -11.05 -6.07 -4.53
C ALA A 107 -11.33 -5.00 -5.60
N LEU A 108 -10.45 -3.99 -5.74
CA LEU A 108 -10.57 -2.96 -6.78
C LEU A 108 -10.45 -3.56 -8.19
N ILE A 109 -9.47 -4.43 -8.42
CA ILE A 109 -9.28 -5.08 -9.72
C ILE A 109 -10.49 -5.96 -10.04
N ALA A 110 -10.90 -6.83 -9.11
CA ALA A 110 -12.05 -7.72 -9.30
C ALA A 110 -13.35 -6.93 -9.55
N GLY A 111 -13.59 -5.87 -8.76
CA GLY A 111 -14.73 -4.99 -8.94
C GLY A 111 -14.72 -4.28 -10.31
N GLY A 112 -13.58 -3.73 -10.71
CA GLY A 112 -13.42 -3.07 -12.01
C GLY A 112 -13.65 -4.02 -13.19
N PHE A 113 -13.11 -5.24 -13.13
CA PHE A 113 -13.39 -6.27 -14.13
C PHE A 113 -14.86 -6.69 -14.14
N GLY A 114 -15.48 -6.86 -12.96
CA GLY A 114 -16.90 -7.18 -12.83
C GLY A 114 -17.80 -6.15 -13.51
N ILE A 115 -17.57 -4.86 -13.24
CA ILE A 115 -18.30 -3.75 -13.86
C ILE A 115 -18.10 -3.77 -15.38
N ARG A 116 -16.85 -3.92 -15.85
CA ARG A 116 -16.55 -3.97 -17.29
C ARG A 116 -17.32 -5.09 -17.99
N ILE A 117 -17.34 -6.29 -17.41
CA ILE A 117 -18.06 -7.45 -17.98
C ILE A 117 -19.57 -7.21 -17.96
N ALA A 118 -20.11 -6.70 -16.85
CA ALA A 118 -21.54 -6.40 -16.72
C ALA A 118 -21.99 -5.36 -17.76
N VAL A 119 -21.22 -4.27 -17.94
CA VAL A 119 -21.50 -3.24 -18.96
C VAL A 119 -21.43 -3.84 -20.36
N GLN A 120 -20.42 -4.64 -20.69
CA GLN A 120 -20.35 -5.29 -22.00
C GLN A 120 -21.50 -6.26 -22.26
N ALA A 121 -21.93 -7.02 -21.24
CA ALA A 121 -23.07 -7.91 -21.35
C ALA A 121 -24.37 -7.13 -21.61
N TRP A 122 -24.56 -6.00 -20.93
CA TRP A 122 -25.71 -5.12 -21.15
C TRP A 122 -25.71 -4.47 -22.53
N ILE A 123 -24.57 -3.96 -22.98
CA ILE A 123 -24.43 -3.36 -24.31
C ILE A 123 -24.70 -4.42 -25.39
N ARG A 124 -24.10 -5.62 -25.29
CA ARG A 124 -24.33 -6.71 -26.27
C ARG A 124 -25.81 -7.14 -26.32
N LYS A 125 -26.47 -7.24 -25.16
CA LYS A 125 -27.91 -7.56 -25.10
C LYS A 125 -28.75 -6.46 -25.74
N ASN A 126 -28.38 -5.19 -25.54
CA ASN A 126 -29.08 -4.07 -26.15
C ASN A 126 -28.78 -3.92 -27.65
N SER A 127 -27.57 -4.25 -28.12
CA SER A 127 -27.22 -4.27 -29.54
C SER A 127 -27.95 -5.36 -30.32
N ALA A 128 -28.23 -6.51 -29.70
CA ALA A 128 -29.13 -7.51 -30.29
C ALA A 128 -30.58 -6.99 -30.43
N ALA A 129 -30.99 -6.01 -29.61
CA ALA A 129 -32.27 -5.31 -29.73
C ALA A 129 -32.18 -4.02 -30.58
N SER A 130 -30.97 -3.52 -30.87
CA SER A 130 -30.72 -2.28 -31.65
C SER A 130 -30.28 -2.57 -33.09
N GLY A 131 -30.35 -3.84 -33.52
CA GLY A 131 -30.17 -4.24 -34.92
C GLY A 131 -31.30 -3.78 -35.85
N ASP A 132 -32.30 -3.07 -35.31
CA ASP A 132 -33.40 -2.48 -36.06
C ASP A 132 -33.42 -0.96 -35.81
N PHE A 133 -32.37 -0.27 -36.24
CA PHE A 133 -32.65 1.04 -36.82
C PHE A 133 -33.30 0.71 -38.16
N PRO A 134 -34.61 0.97 -38.36
CA PRO A 134 -35.21 0.72 -39.65
C PRO A 134 -34.36 1.49 -40.65
N ALA A 135 -33.81 0.77 -41.62
CA ALA A 135 -33.25 1.39 -42.81
C ALA A 135 -34.28 2.44 -43.23
N ARG A 136 -33.89 3.71 -43.20
CA ARG A 136 -34.76 4.85 -43.47
C ARG A 136 -35.61 4.46 -44.67
N ASP A 137 -36.91 4.27 -44.48
CA ASP A 137 -37.83 3.97 -45.58
C ASP A 137 -37.87 5.23 -46.46
N GLU A 138 -36.87 5.37 -47.34
CA GLU A 138 -36.74 6.44 -48.31
C GLU A 138 -38.05 6.70 -49.06
N PRO A 139 -38.82 5.69 -49.51
CA PRO A 139 -40.10 5.97 -50.17
C PRO A 139 -41.14 6.63 -49.25
N ALA A 140 -41.16 6.29 -47.95
CA ALA A 140 -42.07 6.93 -47.00
C ALA A 140 -41.61 8.37 -46.70
N LEU A 141 -40.30 8.59 -46.53
CA LEU A 141 -39.73 9.91 -46.29
C LEU A 141 -39.92 10.86 -47.47
N GLU A 142 -39.74 10.37 -48.71
CA GLU A 142 -39.94 11.13 -49.94
C GLU A 142 -41.40 11.57 -50.09
N SER A 143 -42.36 10.68 -49.79
CA SER A 143 -43.79 11.01 -49.81
C SER A 143 -44.18 12.05 -48.75
N HIS A 144 -43.56 11.99 -47.57
CA HIS A 144 -43.80 12.95 -46.49
C HIS A 144 -43.21 14.33 -46.82
N LEU A 145 -41.99 14.38 -47.36
CA LEU A 145 -41.35 15.61 -47.82
C LEU A 145 -42.15 16.29 -48.94
N GLY A 146 -42.68 15.51 -49.90
CA GLY A 146 -43.49 16.03 -50.99
C GLY A 146 -44.83 16.63 -50.56
N ARG A 147 -45.44 16.13 -49.48
CA ARG A 147 -46.64 16.78 -48.90
C ARG A 147 -46.31 18.09 -48.20
N TYR A 148 -45.19 18.13 -47.48
CA TYR A 148 -44.75 19.31 -46.74
C TYR A 148 -44.40 20.47 -47.70
N SER A 149 -43.70 20.17 -48.80
CA SER A 149 -43.36 21.18 -49.81
C SER A 149 -44.60 21.79 -50.47
N LYS A 150 -45.63 20.97 -50.77
CA LYS A 150 -46.91 21.47 -51.29
C LYS A 150 -47.64 22.37 -50.30
N GLN A 151 -47.66 22.01 -49.00
CA GLN A 151 -48.26 22.87 -47.98
C GLN A 151 -47.54 24.22 -47.89
N LEU A 152 -46.20 24.23 -47.89
CA LEU A 152 -45.44 25.49 -47.85
C LEU A 152 -45.74 26.40 -49.04
N GLN A 153 -45.85 25.84 -50.26
CA GLN A 153 -46.20 26.63 -51.44
C GLN A 153 -47.60 27.24 -51.32
N SER A 154 -48.58 26.46 -50.86
CA SER A 154 -49.94 26.97 -50.70
C SER A 154 -50.08 28.05 -49.62
N GLU A 155 -49.25 28.01 -48.57
CA GLU A 155 -49.19 29.07 -47.57
C GLU A 155 -48.51 30.33 -48.13
N LEU A 156 -47.48 30.17 -48.98
CA LEU A 156 -46.80 31.29 -49.61
C LEU A 156 -47.72 32.06 -50.55
N ASP A 157 -48.45 31.36 -51.43
CA ASP A 157 -49.43 31.95 -52.36
C ASP A 157 -50.54 32.70 -51.61
N LYS A 158 -50.97 32.17 -50.45
CA LYS A 158 -51.98 32.79 -49.59
C LYS A 158 -51.47 34.04 -48.86
N LEU A 159 -50.16 34.14 -48.62
CA LEU A 159 -49.54 35.33 -48.01
C LEU A 159 -49.21 36.41 -49.04
N GLU A 160 -49.10 36.04 -50.33
CA GLU A 160 -48.82 36.97 -51.43
C GLU A 160 -50.10 37.59 -52.03
N SER A 161 -51.28 36.98 -51.81
CA SER A 161 -52.61 37.50 -52.22
C SER A 161 -53.24 38.46 -51.22
#